data_AF-B8IIH8-F1
#
_entry.id   AF-B8IIH8-F1
#
_cell.length_a   1.000
_cell.length_b   1.000
_cell.length_c   1.000
_cell.angle_alpha   90.00
_cell.angle_beta   90.00
_cell.angle_gamma   90.00
#
_symmetry.space_group_name_H-M   'P 1'
#
loop_
_entity.id
_entity.type
_entity.pdbx_description
1 polymer ?
#
loop_
_entity_poly.entity_id
_entity_poly.type
_entity_poly.pdbx_seq_one_letter_code
_entity_poly.pdbx_strand_id
1 'polypeptide(L)' 'MLASSDRLISTSEMLEALAAGGRAVAELNAQGKPARVCVVPDGLWIEGRQKGALIHGRELRTMAPYQLAQRIREIASSF' A
#
# COMPACT_ATOMS: atom_id res chain seq x y z
N MET A 1 -4.23 -22.80 -6.59
CA MET A 1 -4.75 -21.52 -7.09
C MET A 1 -5.72 -21.02 -6.02
N LEU A 2 -5.24 -20.22 -5.06
CA LEU A 2 -6.11 -19.69 -3.99
C LEU A 2 -6.97 -18.60 -4.61
N ALA A 3 -8.30 -18.77 -4.56
CA ALA A 3 -9.23 -17.71 -4.92
C ALA A 3 -8.90 -16.48 -4.07
N SER A 4 -8.44 -15.41 -4.71
CA SER A 4 -8.39 -14.09 -4.09
C SER A 4 -9.82 -13.77 -3.66
N SER A 5 -10.08 -13.83 -2.37
CA SER A 5 -11.40 -13.55 -1.83
C SER A 5 -11.69 -12.08 -2.13
N ASP A 6 -12.65 -11.81 -3.04
CA ASP A 6 -13.23 -10.49 -3.29
C ASP A 6 -14.06 -10.00 -2.08
N ARG A 7 -13.67 -10.40 -0.87
CA ARG A 7 -14.27 -9.93 0.37
C ARG A 7 -13.79 -8.51 0.59
N LEU A 8 -14.75 -7.60 0.67
CA LEU A 8 -14.50 -6.26 1.16
C LEU A 8 -14.00 -6.34 2.61
N ILE A 9 -12.90 -5.66 2.88
CA ILE A 9 -12.39 -5.50 4.24
C ILE A 9 -13.29 -4.53 5.01
N SER A 10 -13.46 -4.77 6.30
CA SER A 10 -14.17 -3.87 7.22
C SER A 10 -13.42 -2.54 7.37
N THR A 11 -14.09 -1.54 7.95
CA THR A 11 -13.45 -0.24 8.25
C THR A 11 -12.27 -0.38 9.21
N SER A 12 -12.34 -1.27 10.21
CA SER A 12 -11.21 -1.54 11.11
C SER A 12 -10.04 -2.15 10.36
N GLU A 13 -10.29 -3.15 9.50
CA GLU A 13 -9.25 -3.77 8.67
C GLU A 13 -8.61 -2.76 7.70
N MET A 14 -9.41 -1.83 7.14
CA MET A 14 -8.89 -0.73 6.31
C MET A 14 -7.96 0.20 7.10
N LEU A 15 -8.32 0.56 8.34
CA LEU A 15 -7.46 1.38 9.20
C LEU A 15 -6.16 0.63 9.54
N GLU A 16 -6.23 -0.66 9.84
CA GLU A 16 -5.06 -1.50 10.07
C GLU A 16 -4.17 -1.58 8.83
N ALA A 17 -4.78 -1.67 7.64
CA ALA A 17 -4.06 -1.71 6.38
C ALA A 17 -3.33 -0.40 6.10
N LEU A 18 -3.99 0.74 6.27
CA LEU A 18 -3.36 2.05 6.14
C LEU A 18 -2.23 2.24 7.16
N ALA A 19 -2.42 1.79 8.41
CA ALA A 19 -1.37 1.82 9.43
C ALA A 19 -0.17 0.94 9.06
N ALA A 20 -0.41 -0.26 8.53
CA ALA A 20 0.63 -1.15 8.03
C ALA A 20 1.39 -0.53 6.85
N GLY A 21 0.68 0.14 5.94
CA GLY A 21 1.29 0.88 4.85
C GLY A 21 2.17 2.04 5.34
N GLY A 22 1.69 2.81 6.32
CA GLY A 22 2.48 3.87 6.96
C GLY A 22 3.75 3.36 7.63
N ARG A 23 3.70 2.21 8.32
CA ARG A 23 4.89 1.55 8.89
C ARG A 23 5.88 1.13 7.81
N ALA A 24 5.40 0.54 6.72
CA ALA A 24 6.27 0.15 5.60
C ALA A 24 6.99 1.35 4.98
N VAL A 25 6.31 2.48 4.81
CA VAL A 25 6.91 3.74 4.34
C VAL A 25 7.98 4.24 5.32
N ALA A 26 7.69 4.22 6.62
CA ALA A 26 8.65 4.64 7.65
C ALA A 26 9.91 3.77 7.64
N GLU A 27 9.76 2.44 7.54
CA GLU A 27 10.89 1.51 7.43
C GLU A 27 11.74 1.74 6.19
N LEU A 28 11.13 1.97 5.03
CA LEU A 28 11.84 2.26 3.79
C LEU A 28 12.67 3.55 3.92
N ASN A 29 12.06 4.61 4.44
CA ASN A 29 12.75 5.88 4.67
C ASN A 29 13.90 5.73 5.68
N ALA A 30 13.73 4.95 6.73
CA ALA A 30 14.81 4.64 7.69
C ALA A 30 15.98 3.87 7.05
N GLN A 31 15.73 3.10 5.99
CA GLN A 31 16.74 2.42 5.18
C GLN A 31 17.37 3.32 4.09
N GLY A 32 17.05 4.61 4.05
CA GLY A 32 17.52 5.52 3.00
C GLY A 32 16.85 5.29 1.62
N LYS A 33 15.74 4.55 1.58
CA LYS A 33 14.94 4.33 0.37
C LYS A 33 13.74 5.29 0.40
N PRO A 34 13.78 6.41 -0.35
CA PRO A 34 12.72 7.40 -0.27
C PRO A 34 11.39 6.81 -0.74
N ALA A 35 10.40 6.85 0.14
CA ALA A 35 9.04 6.41 -0.12
C ALA A 35 8.05 7.44 0.44
N ARG A 36 7.02 7.78 -0.34
CA ARG A 36 5.92 8.64 0.06
C ARG A 36 4.59 8.02 -0.31
N VAL A 37 3.56 8.37 0.43
CA VAL A 37 2.20 7.92 0.21
C VAL A 37 1.24 9.08 0.36
N CYS A 38 0.25 9.18 -0.53
CA CYS A 38 -0.89 10.07 -0.34
C CYS A 38 -2.20 9.38 -0.71
N VAL A 39 -3.27 9.74 0.01
CA VAL A 39 -4.63 9.35 -0.36
C VAL A 39 -5.09 10.31 -1.46
N VAL A 40 -5.59 9.75 -2.55
CA VAL A 40 -6.14 10.47 -3.70
C VAL A 40 -7.58 10.01 -3.95
N PRO A 41 -8.40 10.74 -4.71
CA PRO A 41 -9.79 10.35 -4.95
C PRO A 41 -9.96 8.92 -5.46
N ASP A 42 -9.03 8.45 -6.29
CA ASP A 42 -9.09 7.13 -6.92
C ASP A 42 -8.42 6.01 -6.13
N GLY A 43 -7.84 6.29 -4.95
CA GLY A 43 -7.16 5.32 -4.11
C GLY A 43 -5.94 5.86 -3.39
N LEU A 44 -4.82 5.15 -3.49
CA LEU A 44 -3.59 5.46 -2.77
C LEU A 44 -2.43 5.60 -3.75
N TRP A 45 -1.87 6.81 -3.86
CA TRP A 45 -0.67 7.05 -4.67
C TRP A 45 0.57 6.77 -3.84
N ILE A 46 1.43 5.89 -4.34
CA ILE A 46 2.72 5.56 -3.74
C ILE A 46 3.81 6.10 -4.65
N GLU A 47 4.73 6.90 -4.10
CA GLU A 47 5.89 7.43 -4.81
C GLU A 47 7.17 6.83 -4.23
N GLY A 48 7.96 6.19 -5.09
CA GLY A 48 9.32 5.74 -4.80
C GLY A 48 10.36 6.69 -5.38
N ARG A 49 11.62 6.23 -5.50
CA ARG A 49 12.74 7.06 -5.97
C ARG A 49 12.61 7.51 -7.43
N GLN A 50 12.18 6.64 -8.33
CA GLN A 50 12.15 6.92 -9.77
C GLN A 50 10.74 6.95 -10.37
N LYS A 51 9.79 6.25 -9.75
CA LYS A 51 8.40 6.13 -10.23
C LYS A 51 7.42 6.12 -9.07
N GLY A 52 6.17 6.45 -9.40
CA GLY A 52 5.03 6.22 -8.54
C GLY A 52 4.01 5.30 -9.20
N ALA A 53 3.12 4.74 -8.39
CA ALA A 53 2.01 3.92 -8.85
C ALA A 53 0.76 4.17 -7.99
N LEU A 54 -0.40 4.07 -8.63
CA LEU A 54 -1.69 4.13 -7.97
C LEU A 54 -2.13 2.73 -7.57
N ILE A 55 -2.43 2.52 -6.29
CA ILE A 55 -3.26 1.40 -5.84
C ILE A 55 -4.70 1.89 -5.90
N HIS A 56 -5.49 1.34 -6.81
CA HIS A 56 -6.88 1.76 -7.00
C HIS A 56 -7.73 1.44 -5.77
N GLY A 57 -8.70 2.29 -5.46
CA GLY A 57 -9.59 2.11 -4.31
C GLY A 57 -10.37 0.79 -4.33
N ARG A 58 -10.68 0.25 -5.52
CA ARG A 58 -11.31 -1.08 -5.67
C ARG A 58 -10.40 -2.21 -5.19
N GLU A 59 -9.10 -2.09 -5.40
CA GLU A 59 -8.09 -3.07 -4.98
C GLU A 59 -7.79 -2.90 -3.50
N LEU A 60 -7.66 -1.64 -3.05
CA LEU A 60 -7.41 -1.32 -1.65
C LEU A 60 -8.49 -1.87 -0.71
N ARG A 61 -9.76 -1.88 -1.15
CA ARG A 61 -10.91 -2.40 -0.39
C ARG A 61 -10.90 -3.92 -0.19
N THR A 62 -10.03 -4.66 -0.86
CA THR A 62 -9.88 -6.12 -0.70
C THR A 62 -8.48 -6.51 -0.19
N MET A 63 -7.58 -5.55 0.00
CA MET A 63 -6.23 -5.81 0.50
C MET A 63 -6.19 -5.94 2.03
N ALA A 64 -5.76 -7.10 2.50
CA ALA A 64 -5.37 -7.28 3.89
C ALA A 64 -4.16 -6.38 4.24
N PRO A 65 -3.95 -6.04 5.52
CA PRO A 65 -2.88 -5.14 5.93
C PRO A 65 -1.48 -5.54 5.45
N TYR A 66 -1.17 -6.84 5.47
CA TYR A 66 0.13 -7.34 5.00
C TYR A 66 0.31 -7.17 3.48
N GLN A 67 -0.77 -7.28 2.70
CA GLN A 67 -0.74 -7.13 1.25
C GLN A 67 -0.46 -5.69 0.86
N LEU A 68 -1.11 -4.72 1.53
CA LEU A 68 -0.84 -3.31 1.27
C LEU A 68 0.61 -2.95 1.59
N ALA A 69 1.12 -3.38 2.76
CA ALA A 69 2.51 -3.14 3.15
C ALA A 69 3.50 -3.75 2.15
N GLN A 70 3.26 -4.98 1.68
CA GLN A 70 4.08 -5.61 0.66
C GLN A 70 4.04 -4.84 -0.66
N ARG A 71 2.85 -4.44 -1.11
CA ARG A 71 2.67 -3.71 -2.37
C ARG A 71 3.40 -2.37 -2.38
N ILE A 72 3.39 -1.65 -1.25
CA ILE A 72 4.14 -0.41 -1.07
C ILE A 72 5.65 -0.68 -1.20
N ARG A 73 6.17 -1.74 -0.56
CA ARG A 73 7.60 -2.11 -0.68
C ARG A 73 7.98 -2.43 -2.11
N GLU A 74 7.14 -3.15 -2.85
CA GLU A 74 7.34 -3.48 -4.26
C GLU A 74 7.41 -2.21 -5.12
N ILE A 75 6.44 -1.30 -4.97
CA ILE A 75 6.39 -0.05 -5.75
C ILE A 75 7.60 0.82 -5.42
N ALA A 76 7.89 1.04 -4.14
CA ALA A 76 8.96 1.92 -3.71
C ALA A 76 10.37 1.36 -4.00
N SER A 77 10.50 0.04 -4.11
CA SER A 77 11.78 -0.62 -4.46
C SER A 77 11.92 -0.90 -5.96
N SER A 78 10.90 -0.56 -6.77
CA SER A 78 10.96 -0.73 -8.22
C SER A 78 11.87 0.34 -8.82
N PHE A 79 13.14 -0.05 -9.00
CA PHE A 79 14.26 0.56 -9.76
C PHE A 79 14.44 2.07 -9.59
#